data_AF-V6LEF5-F1
#
_entry.id   AF-V6LEF5-F1
#
_cell.length_a   1.000
_cell.length_b   1.000
_cell.length_c   1.000
_cell.angle_alpha   90.00
_cell.angle_beta   90.00
_cell.angle_gamma   90.00
#
_symmetry.space_group_name_H-M   'P 1'
#
loop_
_entity.id
_entity.type
_entity.pdbx_description
1 polymer ?
#
loop_
_entity_poly.entity_id
_entity_poly.type
_entity_poly.pdbx_seq_one_letter_code
_entity_poly.pdbx_strand_id
1 'polypeptide(L)'
;MLTDGHACIGCKAVQCGSRGQVTECKCGDSINCRICLADDSNKCGDCLYGYKIEDGACANCVDGAVEVGAFCFASAEEGNRLSSGAVLGISLAVKSVVLGASGGVFWYLRRAKIAKRKTVMKWRQQ
;
A
#
# COMPACT_ATOMS: atom_id res chain seq x y z
N MET A 1 13.36 -14.75 30.67
CA MET A 1 13.10 -15.77 29.64
C MET A 1 11.58 -15.82 29.43
N LEU A 2 11.09 -15.84 28.20
CA LEU A 2 9.65 -15.82 27.91
C LEU A 2 9.09 -17.24 28.11
N THR A 3 7.97 -17.36 28.83
CA THR A 3 7.29 -18.63 29.10
C THR A 3 6.26 -18.94 28.02
N ASP A 4 5.89 -20.21 27.87
CA ASP A 4 4.85 -20.60 26.92
C ASP A 4 3.53 -19.86 27.17
N GLY A 5 2.79 -19.59 26.10
CA GLY A 5 1.54 -18.83 26.14
C GLY A 5 1.72 -17.33 26.37
N HIS A 6 2.96 -16.82 26.32
CA HIS A 6 3.26 -15.41 26.45
C HIS A 6 4.01 -14.86 25.22
N ALA A 7 3.75 -13.60 24.89
CA ALA A 7 4.42 -12.82 23.86
C ALA A 7 5.12 -11.62 24.49
N CYS A 8 6.15 -11.09 23.82
CA CYS A 8 6.85 -9.90 24.27
C CYS A 8 6.23 -8.65 23.62
N ILE A 9 5.49 -7.86 24.38
CA ILE A 9 4.89 -6.60 23.88
C ILE A 9 5.37 -5.45 24.77
N GLY A 10 6.03 -4.45 24.17
CA GLY A 10 6.54 -3.29 24.92
C GLY A 10 7.51 -3.67 26.05
N CYS A 11 8.41 -4.63 25.78
CA CYS A 11 9.37 -5.18 26.74
C CYS A 11 8.74 -5.92 27.94
N LYS A 12 7.45 -6.27 27.87
CA LYS A 12 6.74 -7.03 28.90
C LYS A 12 6.25 -8.35 28.34
N ALA A 13 6.35 -9.41 29.15
CA ALA A 13 5.67 -10.66 28.88
C ALA A 13 4.17 -10.44 29.12
N VAL A 14 3.37 -10.64 28.08
CA VAL A 14 1.92 -10.53 28.13
C VAL A 14 1.30 -11.81 27.59
N GLN A 15 0.08 -12.11 28.03
CA GLN A 15 -0.63 -13.30 27.56
C GLN A 15 -0.93 -13.18 26.06
N CYS A 16 -0.78 -14.29 25.33
CA CYS A 16 -1.00 -14.33 23.90
C CYS A 16 -2.47 -14.15 23.51
N GLY A 17 -2.71 -13.80 22.23
CA GLY A 17 -4.04 -13.73 21.64
C GLY A 17 -4.62 -12.32 21.54
N SER A 18 -3.85 -11.28 21.88
CA SER A 18 -4.29 -9.89 21.74
C SER A 18 -4.69 -9.56 20.29
N ARG A 19 -5.73 -8.74 20.12
CA ARG A 19 -6.12 -8.19 18.80
C ARG A 19 -4.99 -7.26 18.33
N GLY A 20 -4.30 -7.64 17.24
CA GLY A 20 -3.15 -6.88 16.71
C GLY A 20 -1.80 -7.29 17.27
N GLN A 21 -1.70 -8.46 17.92
CA GLN A 21 -0.40 -9.05 18.24
C GLN A 21 0.40 -9.29 16.94
N VAL A 22 1.56 -8.66 16.85
CA VAL A 22 2.52 -8.80 15.73
C VAL A 22 3.77 -9.58 16.11
N THR A 23 3.97 -9.82 17.41
CA THR A 23 5.09 -10.59 17.96
C THR A 23 4.66 -12.03 18.19
N GLU A 24 5.54 -12.98 17.90
CA GLU A 24 5.26 -14.39 18.12
C GLU A 24 4.93 -14.70 19.59
N CYS A 25 3.96 -15.58 19.78
CA CYS A 25 3.70 -16.25 21.03
C CYS A 25 4.71 -17.36 21.23
N LYS A 26 5.32 -17.45 22.41
CA LYS A 26 6.18 -18.60 22.73
C LYS A 26 5.30 -19.84 22.93
N CYS A 27 5.48 -20.85 22.08
CA CYS A 27 4.78 -22.14 22.13
C CYS A 27 5.78 -23.27 21.86
N GLY A 28 6.61 -23.63 22.85
CA GLY A 28 7.70 -24.58 22.65
C GLY A 28 8.65 -24.10 21.54
N ASP A 29 8.89 -24.93 20.53
CA ASP A 29 9.74 -24.61 19.37
C ASP A 29 8.96 -24.15 18.13
N SER A 30 7.63 -24.01 18.24
CA SER A 30 6.81 -23.52 17.12
C SER A 30 7.03 -22.02 16.88
N ILE A 31 7.04 -21.65 15.59
CA ILE A 31 7.28 -20.28 15.12
C ILE A 31 5.98 -19.62 14.63
N ASN A 32 5.96 -18.30 14.62
CA ASN A 32 4.86 -17.47 14.09
C ASN A 32 3.47 -17.77 14.72
N CYS A 33 3.43 -18.38 15.91
CA CYS A 33 2.18 -18.60 16.62
C CYS A 33 1.62 -17.26 17.12
N ARG A 34 0.31 -17.06 16.99
CA ARG A 34 -0.41 -16.00 17.69
C ARG A 34 -0.90 -16.47 19.06
N ILE A 35 -1.36 -17.72 19.15
CA ILE A 35 -1.73 -18.40 20.39
C ILE A 35 -1.20 -19.84 20.34
N CYS A 36 -0.94 -20.44 21.49
CA CYS A 36 -0.64 -21.87 21.57
C CYS A 36 -1.94 -22.68 21.56
N LEU A 37 -1.84 -23.93 21.12
CA LEU A 37 -2.95 -24.88 21.20
C LEU A 37 -3.18 -25.25 22.67
N ALA A 38 -4.44 -25.29 23.11
CA ALA A 38 -4.77 -25.52 24.51
C ALA A 38 -4.32 -26.90 25.02
N ASP A 39 -4.41 -27.92 24.16
CA ASP A 39 -4.11 -29.31 24.50
C ASP A 39 -2.63 -29.70 24.22
N ASP A 40 -1.89 -28.86 23.49
CA ASP A 40 -0.47 -29.08 23.17
C ASP A 40 0.25 -27.73 23.03
N SER A 41 0.91 -27.30 24.11
CA SER A 41 1.60 -26.00 24.16
C SER A 41 2.81 -25.91 23.22
N ASN A 42 3.24 -27.02 22.60
CA ASN A 42 4.31 -27.02 21.60
C ASN A 42 3.80 -26.72 20.19
N LYS A 43 2.48 -26.55 20.01
CA LYS A 43 1.85 -26.25 18.73
C LYS A 43 1.15 -24.90 18.77
N CYS A 44 1.05 -24.26 17.61
CA CYS A 44 0.20 -23.09 17.43
C CYS A 44 -1.27 -23.51 17.39
N GLY A 45 -2.13 -22.79 18.11
CA GLY A 45 -3.58 -22.87 17.95
C GLY A 45 -4.11 -21.88 16.91
N ASP A 46 -3.38 -20.80 16.68
CA ASP A 46 -3.65 -19.77 15.66
C ASP A 46 -2.32 -19.14 15.24
N CYS A 47 -2.25 -18.61 14.03
CA CYS A 47 -1.05 -18.02 13.46
C CYS A 47 -1.07 -16.49 13.50
N LEU A 48 0.11 -15.88 13.44
CA LEU A 48 0.21 -14.45 13.16
C LEU A 48 -0.37 -14.13 11.78
N TYR A 49 -0.79 -12.88 11.61
CA TYR A 49 -1.42 -12.43 10.37
C TYR A 49 -0.51 -12.68 9.16
N GLY A 50 -1.07 -13.27 8.11
CA GLY A 50 -0.35 -13.63 6.88
C GLY A 50 0.22 -15.05 6.84
N TYR A 51 0.18 -15.78 7.96
CA TYR A 51 0.58 -17.19 8.02
C TYR A 51 -0.63 -18.10 8.09
N LYS A 52 -0.57 -19.23 7.40
CA LYS A 52 -1.59 -20.28 7.50
C LYS A 52 -1.20 -21.31 8.54
N ILE A 53 -2.21 -21.84 9.22
CA ILE A 53 -2.04 -22.95 10.16
C ILE A 53 -2.13 -24.28 9.42
N GLU A 54 -1.10 -25.11 9.54
CA GLU A 54 -1.05 -26.47 9.00
C GLU A 54 -0.43 -27.40 10.04
N ASP A 55 -1.17 -28.42 10.47
CA ASP A 55 -0.75 -29.39 11.50
C ASP A 55 -0.25 -28.78 12.83
N GLY A 56 -0.72 -27.57 13.16
CA GLY A 56 -0.30 -26.83 14.35
C GLY A 56 0.99 -26.04 14.18
N ALA A 57 1.48 -25.87 12.95
CA ALA A 57 2.61 -25.02 12.60
C ALA A 57 2.19 -23.85 11.70
N CYS A 58 2.91 -22.73 11.82
CA CYS A 58 2.67 -21.50 11.06
C CYS A 58 3.89 -21.17 10.16
N ALA A 59 4.31 -22.15 9.36
CA ALA A 59 5.50 -22.04 8.52
C ALA A 59 5.22 -21.40 7.14
N ASN A 60 4.00 -21.57 6.64
CA ASN A 60 3.63 -21.18 5.28
C ASN A 60 2.77 -19.92 5.28
N CYS A 61 2.84 -19.15 4.20
CA CYS A 61 1.98 -17.99 4.01
C CYS A 61 0.55 -18.40 3.62
N VAL A 62 -0.43 -17.57 3.97
CA VAL A 62 -1.80 -17.68 3.44
C VAL A 62 -1.83 -17.39 1.94
N ASP A 63 -2.85 -17.89 1.25
CA ASP A 63 -3.03 -17.61 -0.18
C ASP A 63 -3.14 -16.10 -0.45
N GLY A 64 -2.40 -15.62 -1.45
CA GLY A 64 -2.37 -14.20 -1.82
C GLY A 64 -1.47 -13.31 -0.95
N ALA A 65 -0.83 -13.85 0.09
CA ALA A 65 0.25 -13.16 0.78
C ALA A 65 1.56 -13.23 -0.01
N VAL A 66 2.39 -12.20 0.14
CA VAL A 66 3.71 -12.13 -0.49
C VAL A 66 4.76 -12.61 0.51
N GLU A 67 5.50 -13.64 0.14
CA GLU A 67 6.68 -14.09 0.89
C GLU A 67 7.86 -13.18 0.57
N VAL A 68 8.42 -12.54 1.60
CA VAL A 68 9.63 -11.73 1.50
C VAL A 68 10.63 -12.24 2.51
N GLY A 69 11.57 -13.05 2.05
CA GLY A 69 12.49 -13.78 2.93
C GLY A 69 11.72 -14.82 3.74
N ALA A 70 11.84 -14.80 5.07
CA ALA A 70 11.10 -15.70 5.97
C ALA A 70 9.76 -15.12 6.46
N PHE A 71 9.36 -13.95 5.93
CA PHE A 71 8.20 -13.21 6.41
C PHE A 71 7.05 -13.25 5.40
N CYS A 72 5.85 -13.47 5.90
CA CYS A 72 4.63 -13.46 5.10
C CYS A 72 3.91 -12.12 5.24
N PHE A 73 3.80 -11.38 4.14
CA PHE A 73 3.07 -10.12 4.09
C PHE A 73 1.72 -10.36 3.40
N ALA A 74 0.69 -10.65 4.20
CA ALA A 74 -0.67 -10.56 3.70
C ALA A 74 -1.05 -9.09 3.57
N SER A 75 -1.65 -8.74 2.43
CA SER A 75 -2.35 -7.46 2.33
C SER A 75 -3.51 -7.55 3.30
N ALA A 76 -3.54 -6.69 4.32
CA ALA A 76 -4.75 -6.45 5.08
C ALA A 76 -5.89 -6.36 4.08
N GLU A 77 -6.90 -7.23 4.19
CA GLU A 77 -8.14 -7.09 3.43
C GLU A 77 -8.79 -5.80 3.91
N GLU A 78 -8.28 -4.69 3.40
CA GLU A 78 -8.91 -3.41 3.48
C GLU A 78 -9.84 -3.36 2.28
N GLY A 79 -11.09 -2.96 2.52
CA GLY A 79 -12.03 -2.49 1.50
C GLY A 79 -11.53 -1.26 0.72
N ASN A 80 -10.22 -1.09 0.57
CA ASN A 80 -9.57 -0.09 -0.21
C ASN A 80 -9.19 -0.70 -1.55
N ARG A 81 -10.18 -0.67 -2.45
CA ARG A 81 -9.97 -0.63 -3.89
C ARG A 81 -9.09 0.59 -4.23
N LEU A 82 -7.81 0.56 -3.89
CA LEU A 82 -6.83 1.35 -4.61
C LEU A 82 -6.65 0.63 -5.94
N SER A 83 -7.55 0.99 -6.84
CA SER A 83 -7.43 0.74 -8.26
C SER A 83 -5.97 0.94 -8.67
N SER A 84 -5.34 -0.13 -9.15
CA SER A 84 -4.07 -0.11 -9.89
C SER A 84 -4.04 0.87 -11.09
N GLY A 85 -5.09 1.68 -11.28
CA GLY A 85 -5.12 2.84 -12.18
C GLY A 85 -4.79 4.20 -11.55
N ALA A 86 -4.43 4.29 -10.27
CA ALA A 86 -4.21 5.58 -9.59
C ALA A 86 -2.84 6.25 -9.79
N VAL A 87 -1.97 5.73 -10.67
CA VAL A 87 -0.65 6.33 -10.99
C VAL A 87 -0.64 7.06 -12.35
N LEU A 88 -1.80 7.57 -12.80
CA LEU A 88 -1.89 8.42 -14.00
C LEU A 88 -2.75 9.70 -13.80
N GLY A 89 -3.05 10.09 -12.56
CA GLY A 89 -4.03 11.16 -12.28
C GLY A 89 -3.48 12.55 -11.95
N ILE A 90 -2.18 12.70 -11.65
CA ILE A 90 -1.66 13.97 -11.06
C ILE A 90 -0.86 14.81 -12.06
N SER A 91 -0.47 14.27 -13.22
CA SER A 91 0.39 14.96 -14.19
C SER A 91 -0.33 16.03 -15.03
N LEU A 92 -1.65 16.23 -14.89
CA LEU A 92 -2.40 17.25 -15.63
C LEU A 92 -2.85 18.45 -14.80
N ALA A 93 -2.75 18.41 -13.46
CA ALA A 93 -3.07 19.58 -12.63
C ALA A 93 -1.93 20.61 -12.61
N VAL A 94 -0.67 20.17 -12.68
CA VAL A 94 0.51 21.05 -12.67
C VAL A 94 0.71 21.77 -14.03
N LYS A 95 0.13 21.24 -15.13
CA LYS A 95 0.20 21.87 -16.46
C LYS A 95 -0.78 23.03 -16.69
N SER A 96 -1.63 23.39 -15.74
CA SER A 96 -2.56 24.53 -15.90
C SER A 96 -2.00 25.85 -15.37
N VAL A 97 -1.06 25.83 -14.43
CA VAL A 97 -0.51 27.06 -13.81
C VAL A 97 0.48 27.78 -14.76
N VAL A 98 1.18 27.05 -15.62
CA VAL A 98 2.11 27.65 -16.61
C VAL A 98 1.36 28.22 -17.84
N LEU A 99 0.09 27.85 -18.06
CA LEU A 99 -0.75 28.36 -19.15
C LEU A 99 -1.55 29.62 -18.78
N GLY A 100 -1.50 30.08 -17.53
CA GLY A 100 -2.18 31.32 -17.11
C GLY A 100 -1.47 32.58 -17.59
N ALA A 101 -0.14 32.64 -17.46
CA ALA A 101 0.63 33.83 -17.82
C ALA A 101 1.06 33.87 -19.30
N SER A 102 1.34 32.71 -19.90
CA SER A 102 1.77 32.60 -21.31
C SER A 102 0.60 32.53 -22.29
N GLY A 103 -0.57 32.04 -21.85
CA GLY A 103 -1.76 31.90 -22.68
C GLY A 103 -2.36 33.23 -23.13
N GLY A 104 -2.37 34.25 -22.27
CA GLY A 104 -2.88 35.59 -22.59
C GLY A 104 -2.04 36.28 -23.67
N VAL A 105 -0.71 36.25 -23.52
CA VAL A 105 0.23 36.81 -24.50
C VAL A 105 0.16 36.03 -25.81
N PHE A 106 0.13 34.70 -25.76
CA PHE A 106 -0.01 33.88 -26.97
C PHE A 106 -1.34 34.14 -27.70
N TRP A 107 -2.45 34.26 -26.97
CA TRP A 107 -3.76 34.55 -27.54
C TRP A 107 -3.82 35.95 -28.17
N TYR A 108 -3.26 36.95 -27.50
CA TYR A 108 -3.16 38.32 -28.02
C TYR A 108 -2.29 38.40 -29.29
N LEU A 109 -1.10 37.79 -29.29
CA LEU A 109 -0.23 37.74 -30.46
C LEU A 109 -0.88 36.99 -31.64
N ARG A 110 -1.63 35.91 -31.37
CA ARG A 110 -2.37 35.18 -32.41
C ARG A 110 -3.46 36.05 -33.03
N ARG A 111 -4.24 36.81 -32.24
CA ARG A 111 -5.20 37.77 -32.77
C ARG A 111 -4.54 38.86 -33.62
N ALA A 112 -3.42 39.43 -33.15
CA ALA A 112 -2.69 40.44 -33.90
C ALA A 112 -2.16 39.92 -35.26
N LYS A 113 -1.63 38.69 -35.30
CA LYS A 113 -1.18 38.06 -36.56
C LYS A 113 -2.34 37.80 -37.53
N ILE A 114 -3.50 37.37 -37.05
CA ILE A 114 -4.69 37.15 -37.88
C ILE A 114 -5.20 38.48 -38.47
N ALA A 115 -5.23 39.55 -37.68
CA ALA A 115 -5.59 40.89 -38.14
C ALA A 115 -4.63 41.38 -39.24
N LYS A 116 -3.30 41.32 -39.02
CA LYS A 116 -2.32 41.69 -40.05
C LYS A 116 -2.46 40.85 -41.33
N ARG A 117 -2.71 39.54 -41.23
CA ARG A 117 -2.90 38.68 -42.41
C ARG A 117 -4.12 39.09 -43.23
N LYS A 118 -5.25 39.43 -42.57
CA LYS A 118 -6.43 39.94 -43.27
C LYS A 118 -6.16 41.27 -43.97
N THR A 119 -5.43 42.19 -43.33
CA THR A 119 -5.05 43.45 -43.95
C THR A 119 -4.11 43.24 -45.14
N VAL A 120 -3.07 42.41 -44.99
CA VAL A 120 -2.12 42.10 -46.09
C VAL A 120 -2.80 41.37 -47.25
N MET A 121 -3.71 40.44 -47.00
CA MET A 121 -4.47 39.78 -48.07
C MET A 121 -5.35 40.77 -48.84
N LYS A 122 -5.93 41.77 -48.15
CA LYS A 122 -6.72 42.83 -48.77
C LYS A 122 -5.88 43.78 -49.65
N TRP A 123 -4.62 44.04 -49.30
CA TRP A 123 -3.67 44.80 -50.14
C TRP A 123 -3.07 43.99 -51.29
N ARG A 124 -3.17 42.65 -51.28
CA ARG A 124 -2.62 41.78 -52.33
C ARG A 124 -3.64 41.45 -53.44
N GLN A 125 -4.90 41.88 -53.28
CA GLN A 125 -5.97 41.72 -54.27
C GLN A 125 -6.39 43.06 -54.91
N GLN A 126 -5.53 44.07 -54.84
CA GLN A 126 -5.68 45.37 -55.49
C GLN A 126 -4.40 45.65 -56.28
#